data_AF-A0A1A9B412-F1
#
_entry.id   AF-A0A1A9B412-F1
#
_cell.length_a   1.000
_cell.length_b   1.000
_cell.length_c   1.000
_cell.angle_alpha   90.00
_cell.angle_beta   90.00
_cell.angle_gamma   90.00
#
_symmetry.space_group_name_H-M   'P 1'
#
loop_
_entity.id
_entity.type
_entity.pdbx_description
1 polymer ?
#
loop_
_entity_poly.entity_id
_entity_poly.type
_entity_poly.pdbx_seq_one_letter_code
_entity_poly.pdbx_strand_id
1 'polypeptide(L)'
;MLPTIGRIVLYTLSQFDVDAINFNRQNSPSPNAGNFANAGDTYPAVVVRVFGGDAANLQVLLDGPDTYWATSRPQGEAGEQGRWNWPPRV
;
A
#
# COMPACT_ATOMS: atom_id res chain seq x y z
N MET A 1 -16.64 6.22 -1.86
CA MET A 1 -16.70 7.16 -0.70
C MET A 1 -15.37 7.91 -0.72
N LEU A 2 -15.37 9.24 -0.64
CA LEU A 2 -14.12 10.01 -0.72
C LEU A 2 -13.15 9.59 0.39
N PRO A 3 -11.87 9.29 0.06
CA PRO A 3 -10.86 9.03 1.08
C PRO A 3 -10.66 10.27 1.95
N THR A 4 -10.30 10.05 3.21
CA THR A 4 -9.99 11.13 4.16
C THR A 4 -8.64 10.86 4.81
N ILE A 5 -7.85 11.91 5.01
CA ILE A 5 -6.49 11.83 5.56
C ILE A 5 -6.53 11.18 6.94
N GLY A 6 -5.56 10.30 7.22
CA GLY A 6 -5.40 9.58 8.48
C GLY A 6 -6.23 8.30 8.60
N ARG A 7 -7.13 7.99 7.65
CA ARG A 7 -7.86 6.72 7.64
C ARG A 7 -6.98 5.57 7.17
N ILE A 8 -7.24 4.39 7.71
CA ILE A 8 -6.65 3.13 7.25
C ILE A 8 -7.54 2.53 6.16
N VAL A 9 -6.90 2.20 5.03
CA VAL A 9 -7.47 1.47 3.88
C VAL A 9 -6.70 0.17 3.67
N LEU A 10 -7.23 -0.74 2.87
CA LEU A 10 -6.49 -1.90 2.39
C LEU A 10 -5.90 -1.56 1.02
N TYR A 11 -4.63 -1.88 0.80
CA TYR A 11 -3.94 -1.65 -0.47
C TYR A 11 -3.37 -2.97 -0.99
N THR A 12 -3.72 -3.32 -2.23
CA THR A 12 -3.23 -4.54 -2.88
C THR A 12 -2.02 -4.19 -3.75
N LEU A 13 -0.88 -4.83 -3.52
CA LEU A 13 0.34 -4.55 -4.27
C LEU A 13 0.24 -4.98 -5.73
N SER A 14 0.74 -4.14 -6.63
CA SER A 14 1.03 -4.51 -8.03
C SER A 14 2.45 -5.06 -8.17
N GLN A 15 2.74 -5.68 -9.31
CA GLN A 15 4.10 -6.13 -9.61
C GLN A 15 5.13 -5.00 -9.54
N PHE A 16 4.77 -3.79 -9.98
CA PHE A 16 5.66 -2.63 -9.91
C PHE A 16 6.01 -2.23 -8.47
N ASP A 17 5.04 -2.29 -7.55
CA ASP A 17 5.27 -1.98 -6.14
C ASP A 17 6.22 -3.02 -5.52
N VAL A 18 5.98 -4.29 -5.84
CA VAL A 18 6.76 -5.45 -5.36
C VAL A 18 8.22 -5.36 -5.81
N ASP A 19 8.45 -5.06 -7.08
CA ASP A 19 9.80 -4.92 -7.62
C ASP A 19 10.56 -3.81 -6.88
N ALA A 20 9.91 -2.66 -6.63
CA ALA A 20 10.51 -1.56 -5.88
C ALA A 20 10.79 -1.92 -4.41
N ILE A 21 9.84 -2.55 -3.73
CA ILE A 21 9.96 -2.97 -2.32
C ILE A 21 11.11 -3.96 -2.17
N ASN A 22 11.12 -5.02 -2.98
CA ASN A 22 12.11 -6.08 -2.86
C ASN A 22 13.49 -5.62 -3.35
N PHE A 23 13.57 -4.75 -4.37
CA PHE A 23 14.82 -4.10 -4.75
C PHE A 23 15.41 -3.32 -3.57
N ASN A 24 14.61 -2.50 -2.88
CA ASN A 24 15.09 -1.72 -1.74
C ASN A 24 15.58 -2.63 -0.60
N ARG A 25 14.84 -3.71 -0.30
CA ARG A 25 15.23 -4.68 0.74
C ARG A 25 16.54 -5.40 0.43
N GLN A 26 16.78 -5.74 -0.84
CA GLN A 26 18.04 -6.37 -1.26
C GLN A 26 19.22 -5.40 -1.21
N ASN A 27 19.02 -4.15 -1.62
CA ASN A 27 20.10 -3.16 -1.72
C ASN A 27 20.36 -2.39 -0.42
N SER A 28 19.42 -2.42 0.52
CA SER A 28 19.56 -1.81 1.85
C SER A 28 18.97 -2.75 2.90
N PRO A 29 19.62 -3.91 3.13
CA PRO A 29 19.11 -4.92 4.03
C PRO A 29 19.06 -4.36 5.46
N SER A 30 17.85 -4.15 5.94
CA SER A 30 17.59 -3.91 7.35
C SER A 30 17.44 -5.26 8.05
N PRO A 31 18.04 -5.46 9.25
CA PRO A 31 17.80 -6.67 10.03
C PRO A 31 16.33 -6.82 10.43
N ASN A 32 15.54 -5.74 10.29
CA ASN A 32 14.11 -5.72 10.54
C ASN A 32 13.29 -5.60 9.24
N ALA A 33 13.84 -5.93 8.07
CA ALA A 33 13.04 -6.03 6.84
C ALA A 33 12.05 -7.21 6.95
N GLY A 34 10.80 -7.00 6.53
CA GLY A 34 9.80 -8.08 6.47
C GLY A 34 10.08 -9.11 5.38
N ASN A 35 9.21 -10.13 5.33
CA ASN A 35 9.27 -11.15 4.29
C ASN A 35 9.08 -10.58 2.88
N PHE A 36 9.57 -11.29 1.86
CA PHE A 36 9.46 -10.92 0.46
C PHE A 36 8.00 -10.58 0.08
N ALA A 37 7.80 -9.42 -0.53
CA ALA A 37 6.47 -9.01 -0.98
C ALA A 37 6.11 -9.71 -2.30
N ASN A 38 4.83 -10.00 -2.51
CA ASN A 38 4.30 -10.59 -3.74
C ASN A 38 3.17 -9.73 -4.32
N ALA A 39 2.99 -9.80 -5.63
CA ALA A 39 1.88 -9.10 -6.27
C ALA A 39 0.56 -9.73 -5.83
N GLY A 40 -0.43 -8.91 -5.48
CA GLY A 40 -1.69 -9.38 -4.89
C GLY A 40 -1.67 -9.44 -3.36
N ASP A 41 -0.52 -9.33 -2.70
CA ASP A 41 -0.50 -9.18 -1.24
C ASP A 41 -1.23 -7.89 -0.85
N THR A 42 -2.06 -7.97 0.19
CA THR A 42 -2.87 -6.84 0.67
C THR A 42 -2.38 -6.40 2.05
N TYR A 43 -2.06 -5.12 2.17
CA TYR A 43 -1.55 -4.52 3.40
C TYR A 43 -2.43 -3.35 3.86
N PRO A 44 -2.49 -3.06 5.18
CA PRO A 44 -3.06 -1.82 5.64
C PRO A 44 -2.21 -0.64 5.17
N ALA A 45 -2.88 0.44 4.77
CA ALA A 45 -2.22 1.67 4.37
C ALA A 45 -2.94 2.89 4.94
N VAL A 46 -2.17 3.89 5.35
CA VAL A 46 -2.70 5.17 5.85
C VAL A 46 -2.85 6.13 4.68
N VAL A 47 -4.02 6.75 4.54
CA VAL A 47 -4.26 7.85 3.59
C VAL A 47 -3.49 9.08 4.04
N VAL A 48 -2.44 9.46 3.31
CA VAL A 48 -1.58 10.62 3.64
C VAL A 48 -2.04 11.89 2.94
N ARG A 49 -2.50 11.78 1.68
CA ARG A 49 -3.01 12.90 0.89
C ARG A 49 -4.11 12.44 -0.05
N VAL A 50 -5.10 13.29 -0.27
CA VAL A 50 -6.23 13.04 -1.17
C VAL A 50 -6.17 14.04 -2.34
N PHE A 51 -6.49 13.56 -3.54
CA PHE A 51 -6.66 14.38 -4.74
C PHE A 51 -8.13 14.38 -5.16
N GLY A 52 -8.52 15.29 -6.06
CA GLY A 52 -9.90 15.34 -6.57
C GLY A 52 -10.34 13.98 -7.13
N GLY A 53 -11.43 13.42 -6.60
CA GLY A 53 -11.87 12.05 -6.89
C GLY A 53 -11.52 11.08 -5.76
N ASP A 54 -11.05 9.89 -6.13
CA ASP A 54 -10.76 8.78 -5.22
C ASP A 54 -9.27 8.38 -5.21
N ALA A 55 -8.40 9.21 -5.79
CA ALA A 55 -6.96 8.99 -5.74
C ALA A 55 -6.35 9.51 -4.43
N ALA A 56 -5.43 8.72 -3.86
CA ALA A 56 -4.72 9.06 -2.64
C ALA A 56 -3.23 8.68 -2.69
N ASN A 57 -2.41 9.42 -1.96
CA ASN A 57 -1.09 8.94 -1.57
C ASN A 57 -1.22 8.14 -0.28
N LEU A 58 -0.54 7.00 -0.24
CA LEU A 58 -0.64 6.03 0.83
C LEU A 58 0.73 5.75 1.44
N GLN A 59 0.78 5.70 2.77
CA GLN A 59 1.84 5.04 3.51
C GLN A 59 1.40 3.60 3.76
N VAL A 60 1.93 2.65 2.99
CA VAL A 60 1.63 1.23 3.13
C VAL A 60 2.50 0.65 4.25
N LEU A 61 1.86 -0.03 5.21
CA LEU A 61 2.53 -0.68 6.33
C LEU A 61 2.80 -2.14 5.91
N LEU A 62 4.06 -2.44 5.61
CA LEU A 62 4.46 -3.77 5.16
C LEU A 62 4.71 -4.69 6.36
N ASP A 63 4.99 -5.97 6.09
CA ASP A 63 5.50 -6.87 7.11
C ASP A 63 6.81 -6.33 7.73
N GLY A 64 6.94 -6.45 9.05
CA GLY A 64 8.00 -5.78 9.83
C GLY A 64 7.81 -4.27 10.01
N PRO A 65 8.79 -3.54 10.59
CA PRO A 65 8.79 -2.07 10.68
C PRO A 65 8.99 -1.35 9.33
N ASP A 66 8.74 -2.04 8.22
CA ASP A 66 8.97 -1.58 6.86
C ASP A 66 7.72 -0.86 6.31
N THR A 67 7.94 0.09 5.41
CA THR A 67 6.86 0.84 4.80
C THR A 67 7.14 1.15 3.34
N TYR A 68 6.07 1.29 2.57
CA TYR A 68 6.14 1.65 1.16
C TYR A 68 5.29 2.89 0.85
N TRP A 69 5.87 3.82 0.09
CA TRP A 69 5.16 5.02 -0.36
C TRP A 69 4.48 4.76 -1.71
N ALA A 70 3.14 4.66 -1.71
CA ALA A 70 2.36 4.46 -2.92
C ALA A 70 1.71 5.78 -3.36
N THR A 71 2.13 6.29 -4.51
CA THR A 71 1.71 7.60 -5.02
C THR A 71 0.47 7.49 -5.92
N SER A 72 -0.49 8.40 -5.72
CA SER A 72 -1.65 8.61 -6.60
C SER A 72 -2.42 7.32 -6.93
N ARG A 73 -2.66 6.48 -5.92
CA ARG A 73 -3.38 5.22 -6.10
C ARG A 73 -4.89 5.48 -6.07
N PRO A 74 -5.65 5.09 -7.11
CA PRO A 74 -7.09 5.25 -7.11
C PRO A 74 -7.77 4.16 -6.29
N GLN A 75 -9.02 4.41 -5.92
CA GLN A 75 -9.87 3.39 -5.31
C GLN A 75 -10.15 2.28 -6.33
N GLY A 76 -10.29 1.06 -5.85
CA GLY A 76 -10.77 -0.08 -6.63
C GLY A 76 -11.50 -1.07 -5.74
N GLU A 77 -11.61 -2.30 -6.24
CA GLU A 77 -12.22 -3.41 -5.50
C GLU A 77 -11.18 -4.18 -4.67
N ALA A 78 -11.64 -4.94 -3.69
CA ALA A 78 -10.77 -5.75 -2.85
C ALA A 78 -9.98 -6.76 -3.71
N GLY A 79 -8.65 -6.77 -3.55
CA GLY A 79 -7.74 -7.63 -4.31
C GLY A 79 -7.35 -7.09 -5.70
N GLU A 80 -7.87 -5.94 -6.13
CA GLU A 80 -7.43 -5.31 -7.37
C GLU A 80 -6.03 -4.71 -7.19
N GLN A 81 -5.03 -5.27 -7.87
CA GLN A 81 -3.64 -4.87 -7.75
C GLN A 81 -3.43 -3.38 -8.09
N GLY A 82 -2.63 -2.69 -7.28
CA GLY A 82 -2.35 -1.27 -7.44
C GLY A 82 -3.49 -0.35 -7.00
N ARG A 83 -4.54 -0.89 -6.37
CA ARG A 83 -5.70 -0.13 -5.87
C ARG A 83 -5.83 -0.22 -4.36
N TRP A 84 -6.50 0.78 -3.80
CA TRP A 84 -6.96 0.74 -2.41
C TRP A 84 -8.47 0.53 -2.32
N ASN A 85 -8.92 -0.09 -1.24
CA ASN A 85 -10.33 -0.23 -0.91
C ASN A 85 -10.58 -0.01 0.58
N TRP A 86 -11.81 0.32 0.93
CA TRP A 86 -12.21 0.39 2.33
C TRP A 86 -12.21 -1.01 2.96
N PRO A 87 -11.73 -1.18 4.20
CA PRO A 87 -11.87 -2.44 4.92
C PRO A 87 -13.35 -2.81 5.07
N PRO A 88 -13.70 -4.12 5.09
CA PRO A 88 -15.05 -4.55 5.36
C PRO A 88 -15.50 -4.05 6.75
N ARG A 89 -16.79 -3.71 6.86
CA ARG A 89 -17.39 -3.41 8.18
C ARG A 89 -17.55 -4.74 8.91
N VAL A 90 -17.04 -4.81 10.13
CA VAL A 90 -17.25 -5.91 11.09
C VAL A 90 -18.13 -5.46 12.23
#